data_AF-A0AAV9I320-F1
#
_entry.id   AF-A0AAV9I320-F1
#
_cell.length_a   1.000
_cell.length_b   1.000
_cell.length_c   1.000
_cell.angle_alpha   90.00
_cell.angle_beta   90.00
_cell.angle_gamma   90.00
#
_symmetry.space_group_name_H-M   'P 1'
#
loop_
_entity.id
_entity.type
_entity.pdbx_description
1 polymer ?
#
loop_
_entity_poly.entity_id
_entity_poly.type
_entity_poly.pdbx_seq_one_letter_code
_entity_poly.pdbx_strand_id
1 'polypeptide(L)' 'MAMSTTKPKVLALYRHMLRCIKTLPPQVQPYYRYYVRQQFNSHADEIEEERVEEIISKSRSYIPYILNKYNNKPPS' A
#
# COMPACT_ATOMS: atom_id res chain seq x y z
N MET A 1 4.11 -26.50 -13.61
CA MET A 1 3.28 -25.28 -13.49
C MET A 1 3.58 -24.65 -12.14
N ALA A 2 4.31 -23.53 -12.11
CA ALA A 2 4.49 -22.78 -10.87
C ALA A 2 3.13 -22.14 -10.50
N MET A 3 2.66 -22.34 -9.28
CA MET A 3 1.50 -21.60 -8.78
C MET A 3 1.87 -20.12 -8.71
N SER A 4 1.11 -19.23 -9.36
CA SER A 4 1.36 -17.78 -9.32
C SER A 4 1.30 -17.29 -7.87
N THR A 5 2.46 -16.86 -7.33
CA THR A 5 2.59 -16.43 -5.93
C THR A 5 2.20 -14.96 -5.71
N THR A 6 1.83 -14.27 -6.78
CA THR A 6 1.68 -12.82 -6.86
C THR A 6 0.40 -12.31 -6.18
N LYS A 7 -0.75 -12.94 -6.42
CA LYS A 7 -2.04 -12.55 -5.80
C LYS A 7 -1.98 -12.55 -4.25
N PRO A 8 -1.45 -13.60 -3.59
CA PRO A 8 -1.27 -13.59 -2.14
C PRO A 8 -0.42 -12.41 -1.64
N LYS A 9 0.66 -12.06 -2.36
CA LYS A 9 1.53 -10.93 -1.99
C LYS A 9 0.81 -9.59 -2.11
N VAL A 10 0.05 -9.38 -3.18
CA VAL A 10 -0.76 -8.16 -3.39
C VAL A 10 -1.76 -7.97 -2.24
N LEU A 11 -2.51 -9.03 -1.87
CA LEU A 11 -3.45 -8.96 -0.76
C LEU A 11 -2.78 -8.74 0.59
N ALA A 12 -1.61 -9.35 0.82
CA ALA A 12 -0.82 -9.12 2.02
C ALA A 12 -0.36 -7.66 2.12
N LEU A 13 0.10 -7.08 1.00
CA LEU A 13 0.48 -5.67 0.91
C LEU A 13 -0.72 -4.75 1.18
N TYR A 14 -1.88 -5.00 0.57
CA TYR A 14 -3.10 -4.21 0.81
C TYR A 14 -3.45 -4.16 2.31
N ARG A 15 -3.48 -5.33 2.96
CA ARG A 15 -3.77 -5.44 4.39
C ARG A 15 -2.71 -4.72 5.23
N HIS A 16 -1.44 -4.83 4.85
CA HIS A 16 -0.36 -4.14 5.53
C HIS A 16 -0.50 -2.62 5.44
N MET A 17 -0.78 -2.07 4.24
CA MET A 17 -1.02 -0.64 4.05
C MET A 17 -2.19 -0.14 4.88
N LEU A 18 -3.31 -0.88 4.92
CA LEU A 18 -4.45 -0.51 5.77
C LEU A 18 -4.10 -0.49 7.27
N ARG A 19 -3.21 -1.36 7.73
CA ARG A 19 -2.70 -1.32 9.13
C ARG A 19 -1.83 -0.09 9.36
N CYS A 20 -0.93 0.24 8.44
CA CYS A 20 -0.11 1.45 8.52
C CYS A 20 -0.96 2.72 8.51
N ILE A 21 -2.02 2.78 7.71
CA ILE A 21 -2.93 3.93 7.68
C ILE A 21 -3.59 4.17 9.05
N LYS A 22 -3.90 3.11 9.81
CA LYS A 22 -4.47 3.24 11.16
C LYS A 22 -3.52 3.90 12.16
N THR A 23 -2.22 3.90 11.91
CA THR A 23 -1.23 4.55 12.78
C THR A 23 -1.02 6.03 12.42
N LEU A 24 -1.59 6.50 11.30
CA LEU A 24 -1.52 7.91 10.91
C LEU A 24 -2.50 8.76 11.73
N PRO A 25 -2.28 10.09 11.80
CA PRO A 25 -3.24 11.01 12.40
C PRO A 25 -4.66 10.83 11.83
N PRO A 26 -5.72 10.79 12.65
CA PRO A 26 -7.10 10.49 12.21
C PRO A 26 -7.58 11.31 11.01
N GLN A 27 -7.19 12.58 10.94
CA GLN A 27 -7.58 13.53 9.89
C GLN A 27 -7.05 13.16 8.50
N VAL A 28 -5.94 12.40 8.40
CA VAL A 28 -5.39 11.97 7.10
C VAL A 28 -5.76 10.53 6.71
N GLN A 29 -6.29 9.73 7.64
CA GLN A 29 -6.61 8.33 7.38
C GLN A 29 -7.62 8.12 6.24
N PRO A 30 -8.73 8.91 6.12
CA PRO A 30 -9.69 8.72 5.04
C PRO A 30 -9.08 8.92 3.65
N TYR A 31 -8.24 9.95 3.50
CA TYR A 31 -7.52 10.24 2.26
C TYR A 31 -6.65 9.05 1.84
N TYR A 32 -5.81 8.55 2.73
CA TYR A 32 -4.91 7.44 2.40
C TYR A 32 -5.66 6.12 2.18
N ARG A 33 -6.75 5.88 2.90
CA ARG A 33 -7.59 4.70 2.67
C ARG A 33 -8.20 4.73 1.27
N TYR A 34 -8.73 5.88 0.85
CA TYR A 34 -9.26 6.07 -0.49
C TYR A 34 -8.18 5.90 -1.56
N TYR A 35 -7.03 6.57 -1.36
CA TYR A 35 -5.90 6.51 -2.29
C TYR A 35 -5.42 5.07 -2.50
N VAL A 36 -5.18 4.30 -1.42
CA VAL A 36 -4.75 2.90 -1.52
C VAL A 36 -5.81 2.06 -2.23
N ARG A 37 -7.11 2.24 -1.91
CA ARG A 37 -8.17 1.49 -2.62
C ARG A 37 -8.21 1.81 -4.12
N GLN A 38 -8.06 3.08 -4.48
CA GLN A 38 -8.01 3.50 -5.89
C GLN A 38 -6.83 2.89 -6.62
N GLN A 39 -5.63 2.93 -6.05
CA GLN A 39 -4.43 2.35 -6.66
C GLN A 39 -4.55 0.83 -6.86
N PHE A 40 -5.13 0.11 -5.90
CA PHE A 40 -5.35 -1.34 -6.06
C PHE A 40 -6.36 -1.65 -7.18
N ASN A 41 -7.42 -0.86 -7.28
CA ASN A 41 -8.41 -1.03 -8.33
C ASN A 41 -7.86 -0.70 -9.72
N SER A 42 -6.99 0.30 -9.86
CA SER A 42 -6.37 0.66 -11.15
C SER A 42 -5.39 -0.40 -11.69
N HIS A 43 -4.98 -1.35 -10.86
CA HIS A 43 -4.09 -2.46 -11.21
C HIS A 43 -4.77 -3.83 -11.10
N ALA A 44 -6.11 -3.88 -11.02
CA ALA A 44 -6.85 -5.13 -10.84
C ALA A 44 -6.70 -6.12 -12.01
N ASP A 45 -6.52 -5.58 -13.22
CA ASP A 45 -6.37 -6.35 -14.47
C ASP A 45 -4.90 -6.64 -14.82
N GLU A 46 -3.95 -6.25 -13.97
CA GLU A 46 -2.53 -6.52 -14.18
C GLU A 46 -2.25 -8.02 -13.99
N ILE A 47 -1.81 -8.69 -15.06
CA ILE A 47 -1.51 -10.12 -15.09
C ILE A 47 -0.01 -10.40 -15.22
N GLU A 48 0.79 -9.40 -15.60
CA GLU A 48 2.23 -9.55 -15.79
C GLU A 48 2.94 -9.53 -14.44
N GLU A 49 3.53 -10.67 -14.04
CA GLU A 49 4.10 -10.84 -12.71
C GLU A 49 5.20 -9.82 -12.40
N GLU A 50 6.04 -9.49 -13.38
CA GLU A 50 7.09 -8.47 -13.24
C GLU A 50 6.50 -7.09 -12.92
N ARG A 51 5.42 -6.70 -13.60
CA ARG A 51 4.71 -5.44 -13.37
C ARG A 51 4.13 -5.39 -11.97
N VAL A 52 3.52 -6.49 -11.52
CA VAL A 52 2.97 -6.57 -10.16
C VAL A 52 4.08 -6.48 -9.10
N GLU A 53 5.21 -7.16 -9.30
CA GLU A 53 6.35 -7.09 -8.37
C GLU A 53 6.96 -5.68 -8.33
N GLU A 54 7.05 -4.98 -9.46
CA GLU A 54 7.45 -3.56 -9.48
C GLU A 54 6.52 -2.70 -8.62
N ILE A 55 5.20 -2.86 -8.80
CA ILE A 55 4.18 -2.12 -8.04
C ILE A 55 4.29 -2.41 -6.54
N ILE A 56 4.48 -3.68 -6.18
CA ILE A 56 4.69 -4.10 -4.79
C ILE A 56 5.95 -3.45 -4.21
N SER A 57 7.06 -3.48 -4.95
CA SER A 57 8.34 -2.91 -4.53
C SER A 57 8.25 -1.40 -4.31
N LYS A 58 7.66 -0.67 -5.26
CA LYS A 58 7.41 0.79 -5.17
C LYS A 58 6.49 1.12 -3.99
N SER A 59 5.45 0.33 -3.77
CA SER A 59 4.53 0.55 -2.65
C SER A 59 5.23 0.34 -1.29
N ARG A 60 6.11 -0.64 -1.18
CA ARG A 60 6.89 -0.91 0.04
C ARG A 60 7.84 0.23 0.40
N SER A 61 8.45 0.91 -0.57
CA SER A 61 9.31 2.07 -0.30
C SER A 61 8.51 3.32 0.08
N TYR A 62 7.28 3.44 -0.42
CA TYR A 62 6.40 4.58 -0.14
C TYR A 62 5.82 4.57 1.29
N ILE A 63 5.55 3.39 1.86
CA ILE A 63 4.96 3.26 3.22
C ILE A 63 5.85 3.92 4.30
N PRO A 64 7.15 3.63 4.43
CA PRO A 64 8.03 4.28 5.39
C PRO A 64 8.06 5.80 5.23
N TYR A 65 8.05 6.31 3.99
CA TYR A 65 8.04 7.74 3.72
C TYR A 65 6.81 8.44 4.29
N ILE A 66 5.61 7.88 4.07
CA ILE A 66 4.37 8.43 4.65
C ILE A 66 4.41 8.35 6.17
N LEU A 67 4.76 7.19 6.74
CA LEU A 67 4.82 7.03 8.19
C LEU A 67 5.78 8.05 8.82
N ASN A 68 6.96 8.22 8.25
CA ASN A 68 7.95 9.19 8.70
C ASN A 68 7.43 10.65 8.61
N LYS A 69 6.74 10.99 7.51
CA LYS A 69 6.17 12.33 7.29
C LYS A 69 5.17 12.72 8.39
N TYR A 70 4.35 11.78 8.86
CA TYR A 70 3.31 12.04 9.86
C TYR A 70 3.70 11.69 11.30
N ASN A 71 4.72 10.85 11.50
CA ASN A 71 5.23 10.51 12.83
C ASN A 71 6.35 11.44 13.30
N ASN A 72 7.08 12.13 12.42
CA ASN A 72 8.19 13.04 12.79
C ASN A 72 7.79 14.51 12.94
N LYS A 73 6.53 14.81 13.26
CA LYS A 73 6.12 16.15 13.73
C LYS A 73 5.06 16.01 14.82
N PRO A 74 5.19 16.77 15.93
CA PRO A 74 4.38 16.57 17.12
C PRO A 74 2.91 16.89 16.82
N PRO A 75 1.95 16.14 17.39
CA PRO A 75 0.60 16.66 17.54
C PRO A 75 0.70 17.88 18.47
N SER A 76 0.11 18.99 18.02
CA SER A 76 -0.10 20.24 18.78
C SER A 76 -0.67 19.98 20.17
#